data_AF-A0A0K2GBF8-F1
#
_entry.id   AF-A0A0K2GBF8-F1
#
_cell.length_a   1.000
_cell.length_b   1.000
_cell.length_c   1.000
_cell.angle_alpha   90.00
_cell.angle_beta   90.00
_cell.angle_gamma   90.00
#
_symmetry.space_group_name_H-M   'P 1'
#
loop_
_entity.id
_entity.type
_entity.pdbx_description
1 polymer ?
#
loop_
_entity_poly.entity_id
_entity_poly.type
_entity_poly.pdbx_seq_one_letter_code
_entity_poly.pdbx_strand_id
1 'polypeptide(L)' 'MPANTSQANLSIEKDDFELAPFSREGGLGKVHQVFGGELNRIIDELNGVLAA' A
#
# COMPACT_ATOMS: atom_id res chain seq x y z
N MET A 1 14.07 -12.02 17.26
CA MET A 1 13.46 -11.02 16.37
C MET A 1 12.12 -10.66 16.99
N PRO A 2 12.01 -9.57 17.78
CA PRO A 2 10.71 -9.18 18.31
C PRO A 2 9.78 -8.77 17.16
N ALA A 3 8.55 -9.29 17.19
CA ALA A 3 7.48 -8.89 16.32
C ALA A 3 7.19 -7.39 16.54
N ASN A 4 7.13 -6.63 15.46
CA ASN A 4 6.83 -5.21 15.48
C ASN A 4 5.34 -5.00 15.84
N THR A 5 5.03 -4.99 17.14
CA THR A 5 3.73 -4.60 17.69
C THR A 5 3.66 -3.08 17.80
N SER A 6 3.26 -2.40 16.73
CA SER A 6 2.81 -1.02 16.80
C SER A 6 1.77 -0.77 15.72
N GLN A 7 0.54 -0.51 16.15
CA GLN A 7 -0.47 0.20 15.36
C GLN A 7 0.06 1.63 15.12
N ALA A 8 1.05 1.77 14.25
CA ALA A 8 1.40 3.06 13.69
C ALA A 8 0.29 3.42 12.70
N ASN A 9 -0.20 4.66 12.74
CA ASN A 9 -1.16 5.27 11.82
C ASN A 9 -1.34 4.45 10.52
N LEU A 10 -2.45 3.74 10.37
CA LEU A 10 -2.66 2.84 9.24
C LEU A 10 -2.90 3.69 7.99
N SER A 11 -1.82 3.99 7.28
CA SER A 11 -1.83 4.64 5.98
C SER A 11 -1.02 3.78 5.01
N ILE A 12 -1.58 3.59 3.82
CA ILE A 12 -0.93 2.98 2.67
C ILE A 12 -0.33 4.10 1.85
N GLU A 13 0.96 4.04 1.60
CA GLU A 13 1.68 4.88 0.66
C GLU A 13 2.08 4.08 -0.59
N LYS A 14 2.46 4.76 -1.67
CA LYS A 14 2.92 4.08 -2.89
C LYS A 14 4.15 3.22 -2.65
N ASP A 15 5.05 3.71 -1.80
CA ASP A 15 6.31 3.05 -1.51
C ASP A 15 6.10 1.75 -0.71
N ASP A 16 4.93 1.57 -0.09
CA ASP A 16 4.58 0.30 0.57
C ASP A 16 4.43 -0.85 -0.43
N PHE A 17 4.15 -0.56 -1.70
CA PHE A 17 4.14 -1.59 -2.75
C PHE A 17 5.55 -2.09 -3.10
N GLU A 18 6.61 -1.39 -2.70
CA GLU A 18 7.99 -1.88 -2.79
C GLU A 18 8.36 -2.82 -1.63
N LEU A 19 7.46 -2.98 -0.65
CA LEU A 19 7.64 -3.92 0.46
C LEU A 19 7.02 -5.28 0.14
N ALA A 20 7.52 -6.33 0.81
CA ALA A 20 6.91 -7.65 0.72
C ALA A 20 5.53 -7.65 1.40
N PRO A 21 4.52 -8.36 0.86
CA PRO A 21 4.62 -9.32 -0.24
C PRO A 21 4.57 -8.72 -1.65
N PHE A 22 4.17 -7.45 -1.80
CA PHE A 22 3.91 -6.82 -3.10
C PHE A 22 5.12 -6.78 -4.02
N SER A 23 6.31 -6.48 -3.48
CA SER A 23 7.55 -6.48 -4.28
C SER A 23 7.90 -7.83 -4.90
N ARG A 24 7.42 -8.94 -4.32
CA ARG A 24 7.59 -10.29 -4.89
C ARG A 24 6.63 -10.56 -6.05
N GLU A 25 5.52 -9.85 -6.08
CA GLU A 25 4.47 -9.95 -7.10
C GLU A 25 4.57 -8.85 -8.18
N GLY A 26 5.71 -8.14 -8.23
CA GLY A 26 6.00 -7.10 -9.22
C GLY A 26 5.86 -5.65 -8.73
N GLY A 27 5.60 -5.46 -7.44
CA GLY A 27 5.74 -4.18 -6.73
C GLY A 27 4.90 -3.04 -7.28
N LEU A 28 5.40 -1.80 -7.12
CA LEU A 28 4.70 -0.60 -7.59
C LEU A 28 4.45 -0.64 -9.10
N GLY A 29 5.38 -1.20 -9.88
CA GLY A 29 5.23 -1.35 -11.32
C GLY A 29 4.00 -2.20 -11.71
N LYS A 30 3.79 -3.34 -11.02
CA LYS A 30 2.63 -4.20 -11.28
C LYS A 30 1.32 -3.52 -10.87
N VAL A 31 1.32 -2.82 -9.74
CA VAL A 31 0.15 -2.10 -9.23
C VAL A 31 -0.24 -0.96 -10.17
N HIS A 32 0.74 -0.21 -10.69
CA HIS A 32 0.51 0.78 -11.75
C HIS A 32 -0.01 0.14 -13.05
N GLN A 33 0.44 -1.06 -13.43
CA GLN A 33 -0.11 -1.74 -14.61
C GLN A 33 -1.59 -2.12 -14.42
N VAL A 34 -1.97 -2.56 -13.22
CA VAL A 34 -3.33 -3.04 -12.92
C VAL A 34 -4.31 -1.87 -12.77
N PHE A 35 -3.93 -0.86 -11.99
CA PHE A 35 -4.83 0.24 -11.62
C PHE A 35 -4.60 1.52 -12.43
N GLY A 36 -3.47 1.64 -13.13
CA GLY A 36 -3.18 2.74 -14.03
C GLY A 36 -3.30 4.11 -13.35
N GLY A 37 -4.08 5.00 -13.98
CA GLY A 37 -4.35 6.34 -13.47
C GLY A 37 -5.19 6.37 -12.18
N GLU A 38 -5.91 5.29 -11.88
CA GLU A 38 -6.80 5.23 -10.71
C GLU A 38 -6.06 4.86 -9.42
N LEU A 39 -4.78 4.48 -9.49
CA LEU A 39 -4.02 4.02 -8.32
C LEU A 39 -4.05 5.02 -7.16
N ASN A 40 -3.84 6.32 -7.43
CA ASN A 40 -3.87 7.35 -6.38
C ASN A 40 -5.24 7.40 -5.70
N ARG A 41 -6.30 7.39 -6.49
CA ARG A 41 -7.67 7.43 -6.00
C ARG A 41 -7.99 6.24 -5.11
N ILE A 42 -7.57 5.03 -5.51
CA ILE A 42 -7.77 3.81 -4.73
C ILE A 42 -7.01 3.89 -3.40
N ILE A 43 -5.77 4.37 -3.41
CA ILE A 43 -5.00 4.59 -2.17
C ILE A 43 -5.72 5.58 -1.25
N ASP A 44 -6.23 6.69 -1.80
CA ASP A 44 -6.99 7.69 -1.03
C ASP A 44 -8.28 7.11 -0.43
N GLU A 45 -9.04 6.32 -1.21
CA GLU A 45 -10.26 5.64 -0.76
C GLU A 45 -9.95 4.63 0.36
N LEU A 46 -8.88 3.83 0.21
CA LEU A 46 -8.44 2.87 1.23
C LEU A 46 -8.01 3.58 2.51
N ASN A 47 -7.18 4.62 2.41
CA ASN A 47 -6.74 5.40 3.57
C ASN A 47 -7.91 6.11 4.27
N GLY A 48 -8.91 6.56 3.52
CA GLY A 48 -10.14 7.11 4.08
C GLY A 48 -10.91 6.11 4.95
N VAL A 49 -10.93 4.83 4.56
CA VAL A 49 -11.54 3.75 5.37
C VAL A 49 -10.68 3.43 6.61
N LEU A 50 -9.35 3.45 6.48
CA LEU A 50 -8.43 3.16 7.59
C LEU A 50 -8.39 4.25 8.67
N ALA A 51 -8.68 5.49 8.30
CA ALA A 51 -8.73 6.63 9.21
C ALA A 51 -10.06 6.79 9.97
N ALA A 52 -11.09 6.01 9.64
CA ALA A 52 -12.44 6.05 10.23
C ALA A 52 -12.56 5.16 11.47
#